data_AF-A0A2U0HW64-F1
#
_entry.id   AF-A0A2U0HW64-F1
#
_cell.length_a   1.000
_cell.length_b   1.000
_cell.length_c   1.000
_cell.angle_alpha   90.00
_cell.angle_beta   90.00
_cell.angle_gamma   90.00
#
_symmetry.space_group_name_H-M   'P 1'
#
loop_
_entity.id
_entity.type
_entity.pdbx_description
1 polymer ?
#
loop_
_entity_poly.entity_id
_entity_poly.type
_entity_poly.pdbx_seq_one_letter_code
_entity_poly.pdbx_strand_id
1 'polypeptide(L)'
;MKGEENIIEKFYRAFEHLDAERMVETYHDDVTFEDPAFGILRGEKAKNMWRMLCSSQQGKDFKIKTTNIAYEPERGTARWEAYYTFGKKKRKVHNVINAKFEFKDGKIINHLDRFNLYKWSKQAMGVKGFLLGWTAFFKKKLNKQTNIRLTEFEEKTLKHKKMEPITTNWTREELKAYILLYCAHADFIKTQEEVDYIKSKVSEADYEKIRKEFEEDTDYECIQKIEYTIEKYNYSKKEIDRLFKRIKELFLLDGEYNAAEQSIFMGLKHLLKDR
;
A
#
# COMPACT_ATOMS: atom_id res chain seq x y z
N MET A 1 11.64 -40.73 -8.64
CA MET A 1 11.48 -39.38 -9.23
C MET A 1 10.25 -38.75 -8.62
N LYS A 2 10.34 -37.57 -7.99
CA LYS A 2 9.13 -36.79 -7.69
C LYS A 2 8.49 -36.47 -9.04
N GLY A 3 7.21 -36.78 -9.20
CA GLY A 3 6.46 -36.45 -10.42
C GLY A 3 6.49 -34.94 -10.67
N GLU A 4 6.17 -34.53 -11.90
CA GLU A 4 5.97 -33.12 -12.22
C GLU A 4 4.93 -32.50 -11.29
N GLU A 5 5.27 -31.33 -10.76
CA GLU A 5 4.39 -30.56 -9.88
C GLU A 5 3.17 -30.05 -10.65
N ASN A 6 1.98 -30.36 -10.16
CA ASN A 6 0.73 -29.89 -10.79
C ASN A 6 0.43 -28.42 -10.46
N ILE A 7 -0.54 -27.82 -11.15
CA ILE A 7 -0.84 -26.39 -10.99
C ILE A 7 -1.34 -26.00 -9.59
N ILE A 8 -2.04 -26.90 -8.89
CA ILE A 8 -2.51 -26.67 -7.51
C ILE A 8 -1.29 -26.67 -6.57
N GLU A 9 -0.38 -27.62 -6.73
CA GLU A 9 0.87 -27.66 -5.97
C GLU A 9 1.72 -26.43 -6.22
N LYS A 10 1.86 -25.98 -7.48
CA LYS A 10 2.53 -24.71 -7.85
C LYS A 10 1.92 -23.52 -7.11
N PHE A 11 0.59 -23.40 -7.14
CA PHE A 11 -0.14 -22.32 -6.47
C PHE A 11 0.17 -22.29 -4.97
N TYR A 12 0.06 -23.43 -4.29
CA TYR A 12 0.28 -23.47 -2.85
C TYR A 12 1.74 -23.38 -2.44
N ARG A 13 2.68 -23.90 -3.24
CA ARG A 13 4.11 -23.69 -3.01
C ARG A 13 4.46 -22.22 -3.11
N ALA A 14 3.91 -21.50 -4.09
CA ALA A 14 4.07 -20.05 -4.18
C ALA A 14 3.48 -19.35 -2.96
N PHE A 15 2.28 -19.77 -2.50
CA PHE A 15 1.63 -19.16 -1.35
C PHE A 15 2.41 -19.39 -0.03
N GLU A 16 3.00 -20.57 0.15
CA GLU A 16 3.87 -20.88 1.30
C GLU A 16 5.08 -19.94 1.38
N HIS A 17 5.54 -19.41 0.25
CA HIS A 17 6.65 -18.45 0.16
C HIS A 17 6.18 -16.98 0.03
N LEU A 18 4.87 -16.72 0.16
CA LEU A 18 4.27 -15.39 -0.06
C LEU A 18 4.56 -14.80 -1.46
N ASP A 19 4.77 -15.66 -2.45
CA ASP A 19 5.08 -15.29 -3.83
C ASP A 19 3.80 -15.11 -4.65
N ALA A 20 3.20 -13.93 -4.51
CA ALA A 20 1.90 -13.65 -5.10
C ALA A 20 1.90 -13.68 -6.64
N GLU A 21 2.98 -13.29 -7.30
CA GLU A 21 3.02 -13.29 -8.77
C GLU A 21 3.03 -14.72 -9.31
N ARG A 22 3.79 -15.63 -8.70
CA ARG A 22 3.72 -17.06 -9.07
C ARG A 22 2.37 -17.69 -8.76
N MET A 23 1.67 -17.24 -7.72
CA MET A 23 0.28 -17.67 -7.49
C MET A 23 -0.62 -17.20 -8.65
N VAL A 24 -0.53 -15.92 -8.99
CA VAL A 24 -1.35 -15.28 -10.03
C VAL A 24 -1.07 -15.86 -11.42
N GLU A 25 0.16 -16.26 -11.71
CA GLU A 25 0.52 -16.94 -12.95
C GLU A 25 -0.27 -18.24 -13.16
N THR A 26 -0.75 -18.90 -12.11
CA THR A 26 -1.58 -20.11 -12.26
C THR A 26 -3.02 -19.81 -12.67
N TYR A 27 -3.46 -18.56 -12.56
CA TYR A 27 -4.85 -18.17 -12.84
C TYR A 27 -5.04 -17.82 -14.31
N HIS A 28 -6.22 -18.19 -14.81
CA HIS A 28 -6.72 -17.70 -16.09
C HIS A 28 -7.07 -16.22 -15.95
N ASP A 29 -7.05 -15.45 -17.04
CA ASP A 29 -7.37 -14.02 -16.99
C ASP A 29 -8.82 -13.76 -16.57
N ASP A 30 -9.74 -14.64 -16.99
CA ASP A 30 -11.16 -14.65 -16.58
C ASP A 30 -11.47 -15.44 -15.30
N VAL A 31 -10.48 -15.72 -14.45
CA VAL A 31 -10.67 -16.53 -13.23
C VAL A 31 -11.81 -16.01 -12.35
N THR A 32 -12.62 -16.90 -11.78
CA THR A 32 -13.57 -16.59 -10.72
C THR A 32 -13.12 -17.22 -9.41
N PHE A 33 -12.96 -16.39 -8.37
CA PHE A 33 -12.67 -16.83 -7.02
C PHE A 33 -13.89 -16.59 -6.12
N GLU A 34 -14.23 -17.54 -5.26
CA GLU A 34 -15.26 -17.36 -4.23
C GLU A 34 -14.80 -17.86 -2.87
N ASP A 35 -15.00 -17.06 -1.82
CA ASP A 35 -14.90 -17.53 -0.44
C ASP A 35 -15.96 -16.86 0.48
N PRO A 36 -16.14 -17.36 1.73
CA PRO A 36 -17.03 -16.73 2.71
C PRO A 36 -16.69 -15.28 3.13
N ALA A 37 -15.43 -14.85 3.06
CA ALA A 37 -14.92 -13.57 3.53
C ALA A 37 -14.93 -12.45 2.47
N PHE A 38 -14.59 -12.72 1.21
CA PHE A 38 -14.58 -11.78 0.08
C PHE A 38 -15.84 -11.89 -0.78
N GLY A 39 -16.53 -13.04 -0.76
CA GLY A 39 -17.58 -13.32 -1.74
C GLY A 39 -16.97 -13.66 -3.10
N ILE A 40 -17.66 -13.32 -4.18
CA ILE A 40 -17.22 -13.63 -5.56
C ILE A 40 -16.33 -12.49 -6.07
N LEU A 41 -15.13 -12.83 -6.53
CA LEU A 41 -14.17 -11.96 -7.22
C LEU A 41 -13.89 -12.52 -8.62
N ARG A 42 -13.61 -11.64 -9.58
CA ARG A 42 -13.35 -12.02 -10.98
C ARG A 42 -12.08 -11.37 -11.52
N GLY A 43 -11.39 -12.10 -12.39
CA GLY A 43 -10.20 -11.68 -13.12
C GLY A 43 -9.14 -11.05 -12.23
N GLU A 44 -8.67 -9.86 -12.62
CA GLU A 44 -7.59 -9.15 -11.93
C GLU A 44 -7.89 -8.88 -10.44
N LYS A 45 -9.16 -8.69 -10.08
CA LYS A 45 -9.54 -8.48 -8.68
C LYS A 45 -9.30 -9.73 -7.82
N ALA A 46 -9.51 -10.92 -8.36
CA ALA A 46 -9.17 -12.18 -7.68
C ALA A 46 -7.66 -12.35 -7.55
N LYS A 47 -6.89 -11.95 -8.58
CA LYS A 47 -5.42 -11.95 -8.55
C LYS A 47 -4.87 -10.97 -7.50
N ASN A 48 -5.41 -9.75 -7.44
CA ASN A 48 -5.02 -8.73 -6.47
C ASN A 48 -5.36 -9.10 -5.03
N MET A 49 -6.41 -9.89 -4.80
CA MET A 49 -6.71 -10.42 -3.47
C MET A 49 -5.54 -11.23 -2.91
N TRP A 50 -4.94 -12.12 -3.71
CA TRP A 50 -3.77 -12.88 -3.28
C TRP A 50 -2.52 -12.02 -3.08
N ARG A 51 -2.30 -11.02 -3.95
CA ARG A 51 -1.24 -10.02 -3.77
C ARG A 51 -1.39 -9.26 -2.46
N MET A 52 -2.60 -8.79 -2.16
CA MET A 52 -2.92 -8.12 -0.90
C MET A 52 -2.67 -9.04 0.29
N LEU A 53 -3.14 -10.29 0.24
CA LEU A 53 -2.93 -11.24 1.33
C LEU A 53 -1.45 -11.50 1.56
N CYS A 54 -0.67 -11.82 0.52
CA CYS A 54 0.76 -12.09 0.65
C CYS A 54 1.52 -10.86 1.19
N SER A 55 1.29 -9.68 0.59
CA SER A 55 1.88 -8.42 1.04
C SER A 55 1.58 -8.15 2.52
N SER A 56 0.34 -8.40 2.95
CA SER A 56 -0.07 -8.20 4.33
C SER A 56 0.59 -9.14 5.35
N GLN A 57 1.17 -10.26 4.91
CA GLN A 57 1.80 -11.27 5.77
C GLN A 57 3.34 -11.21 5.77
N GLN A 58 3.94 -10.37 4.94
CA GLN A 58 5.39 -10.19 4.92
C GLN A 58 5.94 -9.82 6.31
N GLY A 59 7.00 -10.51 6.74
CA GLY A 59 7.63 -10.32 8.04
C GLY A 59 6.79 -10.75 9.26
N LYS A 60 5.69 -11.49 9.08
CA LYS A 60 4.84 -11.98 10.16
C LYS A 60 4.97 -13.48 10.37
N ASP A 61 4.60 -13.93 11.56
CA ASP A 61 4.37 -15.34 11.87
C ASP A 61 3.09 -15.83 11.16
N PHE A 62 3.25 -16.12 9.88
CA PHE A 62 2.26 -16.66 8.96
C PHE A 62 2.71 -18.02 8.47
N LYS A 63 1.83 -19.02 8.57
CA LYS A 63 2.13 -20.38 8.12
C LYS A 63 0.97 -20.96 7.36
N ILE A 64 1.29 -21.64 6.27
CA ILE A 64 0.36 -22.45 5.50
C ILE A 64 0.78 -23.92 5.61
N LYS A 65 -0.20 -24.81 5.55
CA LYS A 65 0.00 -26.23 5.29
C LYS A 65 -1.00 -26.70 4.26
N THR A 66 -0.56 -27.52 3.32
CA THR A 66 -1.42 -28.13 2.32
C THR A 66 -1.40 -29.65 2.41
N THR A 67 -2.57 -30.25 2.17
CA THR A 67 -2.82 -31.68 2.30
C THR A 67 -3.93 -32.09 1.33
N ASN A 68 -4.03 -33.39 1.05
CA ASN A 68 -5.11 -33.97 0.23
C ASN A 68 -5.30 -33.24 -1.10
N ILE A 69 -4.19 -32.93 -1.78
CA ILE A 69 -4.24 -32.35 -3.13
C ILE A 69 -4.61 -33.47 -4.10
N ALA A 70 -5.65 -33.23 -4.89
CA ALA A 70 -6.05 -34.08 -6.01
C ALA A 70 -6.17 -33.21 -7.26
N TYR A 71 -5.63 -33.72 -8.37
CA TYR A 71 -5.59 -33.01 -9.65
C TYR A 71 -6.00 -33.96 -10.77
N GLU A 72 -7.05 -33.57 -11.50
CA GLU A 72 -7.56 -34.21 -12.71
C GLU A 72 -7.59 -33.17 -13.84
N PRO A 73 -7.68 -33.55 -15.12
CA PRO A 73 -7.61 -32.61 -16.24
C PRO A 73 -8.63 -31.45 -16.18
N GLU A 74 -9.84 -31.70 -15.69
CA GLU A 74 -10.93 -30.71 -15.66
C GLU A 74 -11.13 -30.06 -14.29
N ARG A 75 -10.69 -30.72 -13.22
CA ARG A 75 -11.00 -30.33 -11.84
C ARG A 75 -9.92 -30.73 -10.85
N GLY A 76 -9.89 -30.08 -9.70
CA GLY A 76 -9.04 -30.48 -8.60
C GLY A 76 -9.57 -30.03 -7.25
N THR A 77 -8.93 -30.54 -6.20
CA THR A 77 -9.27 -30.20 -4.83
C THR A 77 -8.02 -30.08 -3.98
N ALA A 78 -8.08 -29.27 -2.93
CA ALA A 78 -7.06 -29.26 -1.90
C ALA A 78 -7.67 -28.97 -0.53
N ARG A 79 -7.01 -29.44 0.52
CA ARG A 79 -7.24 -28.96 1.87
C ARG A 79 -6.03 -28.15 2.31
N TRP A 80 -6.27 -26.91 2.71
CA TRP A 80 -5.21 -26.03 3.20
C TRP A 80 -5.57 -25.39 4.53
N GLU A 81 -4.54 -25.17 5.35
CA GLU A 81 -4.67 -24.62 6.70
C GLU A 81 -3.79 -23.38 6.82
N ALA A 82 -4.36 -22.30 7.34
CA ALA A 82 -3.68 -21.03 7.55
C ALA A 82 -3.59 -20.71 9.04
N TYR A 83 -2.39 -20.40 9.52
CA TYR A 83 -2.10 -19.95 10.87
C TYR A 83 -1.58 -18.53 10.81
N TYR A 84 -2.29 -17.61 11.46
CA TYR A 84 -1.97 -16.19 11.37
C TYR A 84 -2.51 -15.39 12.54
N THR A 85 -2.15 -14.11 12.56
CA THR A 85 -2.59 -13.15 13.57
C THR A 85 -3.57 -12.15 12.95
N PHE A 86 -4.75 -11.98 13.55
CA PHE A 86 -5.83 -11.15 13.02
C PHE A 86 -6.18 -9.96 13.90
N GLY A 87 -6.37 -8.81 13.25
CA GLY A 87 -6.91 -7.58 13.84
C GLY A 87 -5.98 -6.88 14.83
N LYS A 88 -6.41 -5.71 15.32
CA LYS A 88 -5.63 -4.87 16.26
C LYS A 88 -5.29 -5.60 17.57
N LYS A 89 -6.15 -6.52 18.01
CA LYS A 89 -5.97 -7.34 19.22
C LYS A 89 -5.04 -8.55 19.01
N LYS A 90 -4.42 -8.68 17.83
CA LYS A 90 -3.47 -9.74 17.48
C LYS A 90 -3.96 -11.15 17.84
N ARG A 91 -5.22 -11.48 17.52
CA ARG A 91 -5.79 -12.80 17.84
C ARG A 91 -5.20 -13.87 16.92
N LYS A 92 -4.75 -14.99 17.48
CA LYS A 92 -4.32 -16.14 16.68
C LYS A 92 -5.54 -16.80 16.02
N VAL A 93 -5.43 -17.07 14.73
CA VAL A 93 -6.46 -17.72 13.93
C VAL A 93 -5.83 -18.93 13.26
N HIS A 94 -6.50 -20.07 13.40
CA HIS A 94 -6.29 -21.26 12.60
C HIS A 94 -7.52 -21.45 11.72
N ASN A 95 -7.36 -21.18 10.43
CA ASN A 95 -8.41 -21.39 9.44
C ASN A 95 -8.12 -22.68 8.67
N VAL A 96 -9.15 -23.51 8.49
CA VAL A 96 -9.09 -24.75 7.73
C VAL A 96 -10.04 -24.61 6.56
N ILE A 97 -9.51 -24.77 5.36
CA ILE A 97 -10.19 -24.45 4.12
C ILE A 97 -10.12 -25.66 3.18
N ASN A 98 -11.25 -25.96 2.55
CA ASN A 98 -11.32 -26.91 1.45
C ASN A 98 -11.52 -26.12 0.15
N ALA A 99 -10.59 -26.26 -0.77
CA ALA A 99 -10.58 -25.64 -2.07
C ALA A 99 -11.06 -26.61 -3.14
N LYS A 100 -11.82 -26.10 -4.11
CA LYS A 100 -12.17 -26.77 -5.37
C LYS A 100 -11.71 -25.91 -6.53
N PHE A 101 -11.17 -26.55 -7.56
CA PHE A 101 -10.61 -25.93 -8.74
C PHE A 101 -11.25 -26.50 -9.99
N GLU A 102 -11.43 -25.66 -11.00
CA GLU A 102 -11.69 -26.06 -12.39
C GLU A 102 -10.65 -25.40 -13.28
N PHE A 103 -10.31 -26.06 -14.38
CA PHE A 103 -9.23 -25.64 -15.27
C PHE A 103 -9.71 -25.33 -16.68
N LYS A 104 -9.07 -24.34 -17.30
CA LYS A 104 -9.24 -23.99 -18.71
C LYS A 104 -7.88 -23.54 -19.26
N ASP A 105 -7.49 -24.04 -20.42
CA ASP A 105 -6.24 -23.69 -21.09
C ASP A 105 -4.99 -23.89 -20.19
N GLY A 106 -5.03 -24.94 -19.35
CA GLY A 106 -3.97 -25.25 -18.40
C GLY A 106 -3.84 -24.25 -17.23
N LYS A 107 -4.85 -23.41 -16.99
CA LYS A 107 -4.92 -22.42 -15.91
C LYS A 107 -6.17 -22.62 -15.05
N ILE A 108 -6.16 -22.10 -13.84
CA ILE A 108 -7.32 -22.12 -12.94
C ILE A 108 -8.35 -21.10 -13.42
N ILE A 109 -9.55 -21.57 -13.81
CA ILE A 109 -10.67 -20.71 -14.23
C ILE A 109 -11.69 -20.51 -13.11
N ASN A 110 -11.89 -21.50 -12.25
CA ASN A 110 -12.71 -21.37 -11.04
C ASN A 110 -11.94 -21.85 -9.83
N HIS A 111 -11.96 -21.07 -8.75
CA HIS A 111 -11.38 -21.43 -7.46
C HIS A 111 -12.38 -21.11 -6.34
N LEU A 112 -12.90 -22.15 -5.70
CA LEU A 112 -13.88 -22.03 -4.63
C LEU A 112 -13.27 -22.49 -3.31
N ASP A 113 -13.12 -21.57 -2.38
CA ASP A 113 -12.71 -21.84 -1.01
C ASP A 113 -13.92 -21.94 -0.07
N ARG A 114 -13.99 -23.01 0.72
CA ARG A 114 -15.02 -23.21 1.74
C ARG A 114 -14.38 -23.42 3.11
N PHE A 115 -14.80 -22.59 4.07
CA PHE A 115 -14.44 -22.75 5.48
C PHE A 115 -15.61 -22.36 6.39
N ASN A 116 -15.55 -22.78 7.66
CA ASN A 116 -16.59 -22.48 8.64
C ASN A 116 -16.46 -21.03 9.14
N LEU A 117 -17.28 -20.14 8.56
CA LEU A 117 -17.25 -18.71 8.88
C LEU A 117 -17.53 -18.41 10.36
N TYR A 118 -18.39 -19.20 11.02
CA TYR A 118 -18.70 -19.02 12.44
C TYR A 118 -17.53 -19.43 13.34
N LYS A 119 -16.86 -20.55 13.05
CA LYS A 119 -15.65 -20.96 13.76
C LYS A 119 -14.55 -19.93 13.55
N TRP A 120 -14.42 -19.41 12.34
CA TRP A 120 -13.48 -18.34 12.01
C TRP A 120 -13.79 -17.04 12.78
N SER A 121 -15.05 -16.59 12.78
CA SER A 121 -15.44 -15.33 13.44
C SER A 121 -15.18 -15.37 14.94
N LYS A 122 -15.43 -16.51 15.60
CA LYS A 122 -15.11 -16.73 17.01
C LYS A 122 -13.62 -16.51 17.30
N GLN A 123 -12.74 -17.07 16.47
CA GLN A 123 -11.29 -16.88 16.62
C GLN A 123 -10.87 -15.43 16.33
N ALA A 124 -11.35 -14.87 15.22
CA ALA A 124 -10.95 -13.54 14.73
C ALA A 124 -11.48 -12.38 15.59
N MET A 125 -12.64 -12.54 16.25
CA MET A 125 -13.36 -11.43 16.90
C MET A 125 -13.73 -11.68 18.37
N GLY A 126 -13.50 -12.89 18.91
CA GLY A 126 -13.87 -13.24 20.28
C GLY A 126 -15.39 -13.21 20.50
N VAL A 127 -15.83 -12.65 21.63
CA VAL A 127 -17.26 -12.61 22.04
C VAL A 127 -18.16 -11.99 20.97
N LYS A 128 -17.71 -10.94 20.26
CA LYS A 128 -18.50 -10.35 19.15
C LYS A 128 -18.70 -11.34 17.99
N GLY A 129 -17.68 -12.14 17.69
CA GLY A 129 -17.74 -13.18 16.67
C GLY A 129 -18.61 -14.37 17.08
N PHE A 130 -18.66 -14.69 18.38
CA PHE A 130 -19.54 -15.69 18.95
C PHE A 130 -21.02 -15.29 18.87
N LEU A 131 -21.35 -14.03 19.14
CA LEU A 131 -22.73 -13.53 19.14
C LEU A 131 -23.30 -13.31 17.74
N LEU A 132 -22.50 -12.79 16.81
CA LEU A 132 -22.98 -12.31 15.51
C LEU A 132 -22.53 -13.14 14.31
N GLY A 133 -21.53 -14.00 14.45
CA GLY A 133 -20.85 -14.67 13.34
C GLY A 133 -21.70 -15.64 12.53
N TRP A 134 -22.85 -16.06 13.05
CA TRP A 134 -23.80 -16.94 12.38
C TRP A 134 -24.79 -16.18 11.48
N THR A 135 -24.87 -14.85 11.62
CA THR A 135 -25.89 -14.05 10.93
C THR A 135 -25.50 -13.77 9.46
N ALA A 136 -26.47 -13.73 8.56
CA ALA A 136 -26.25 -13.30 7.17
C ALA A 136 -25.77 -11.84 7.08
N PHE A 137 -26.20 -10.99 8.02
CA PHE A 137 -25.73 -9.60 8.15
C PHE A 137 -24.22 -9.53 8.39
N PHE A 138 -23.70 -10.40 9.27
CA PHE A 138 -22.26 -10.47 9.53
C PHE A 138 -21.48 -10.82 8.26
N LYS A 139 -21.92 -11.84 7.52
CA LYS A 139 -21.28 -12.22 6.25
C LYS A 139 -21.26 -11.05 5.25
N LYS A 140 -22.41 -10.39 5.03
CA LYS A 140 -22.49 -9.21 4.14
C LYS A 140 -21.55 -8.08 4.56
N LYS A 141 -21.49 -7.78 5.87
CA LYS A 141 -20.60 -6.74 6.41
C LYS A 141 -19.14 -7.11 6.27
N LEU A 142 -18.78 -8.37 6.50
CA LEU A 142 -17.43 -8.88 6.29
C LEU A 142 -17.02 -8.75 4.83
N ASN A 143 -17.87 -9.20 3.89
CA ASN A 143 -17.63 -9.08 2.45
C ASN A 143 -17.42 -7.62 2.03
N LYS A 144 -18.27 -6.70 2.52
CA LYS A 144 -18.09 -5.27 2.25
C LYS A 144 -16.73 -4.78 2.75
N GLN A 145 -16.36 -5.12 3.99
CA GLN A 145 -15.12 -4.63 4.60
C GLN A 145 -13.85 -5.19 3.93
N THR A 146 -13.84 -6.45 3.52
CA THR A 146 -12.71 -7.07 2.81
C THR A 146 -12.58 -6.50 1.40
N ASN A 147 -13.70 -6.26 0.70
CA ASN A 147 -13.69 -5.61 -0.61
C ASN A 147 -13.22 -4.15 -0.57
N ILE A 148 -13.57 -3.38 0.48
CA ILE A 148 -13.03 -2.03 0.68
C ILE A 148 -11.50 -2.08 0.79
N ARG A 149 -10.96 -2.96 1.64
CA ARG A 149 -9.50 -3.11 1.80
C ARG A 149 -8.80 -3.54 0.51
N LEU A 150 -9.44 -4.43 -0.25
CA LEU A 150 -8.92 -4.84 -1.55
C LEU A 150 -8.89 -3.65 -2.52
N THR A 151 -9.96 -2.85 -2.56
CA THR A 151 -10.02 -1.65 -3.40
C THR A 151 -8.94 -0.65 -3.00
N GLU A 152 -8.75 -0.40 -1.70
CA GLU A 152 -7.67 0.47 -1.17
C GLU A 152 -6.28 -0.05 -1.58
N PHE A 153 -6.06 -1.37 -1.54
CA PHE A 153 -4.83 -1.99 -2.02
C PHE A 153 -4.64 -1.78 -3.52
N GLU A 154 -5.67 -2.03 -4.32
CA GLU A 154 -5.65 -1.84 -5.78
C GLU A 154 -5.36 -0.38 -6.15
N GLU A 155 -6.01 0.58 -5.50
CA GLU A 155 -5.75 2.01 -5.69
C GLU A 155 -4.32 2.38 -5.32
N LYS A 156 -3.81 1.88 -4.19
CA LYS A 156 -2.42 2.12 -3.78
C LYS A 156 -1.46 1.56 -4.82
N THR A 157 -1.66 0.33 -5.27
CA THR A 157 -0.81 -0.32 -6.27
C THR A 157 -0.90 0.38 -7.63
N LEU A 158 -2.09 0.84 -8.04
CA LEU A 158 -2.27 1.62 -9.26
C LEU A 158 -1.58 2.98 -9.15
N LYS A 159 -1.64 3.66 -8.01
CA LYS A 159 -0.86 4.88 -7.77
C LYS A 159 0.64 4.61 -7.89
N HIS A 160 1.15 3.54 -7.27
CA HIS A 160 2.56 3.17 -7.39
C HIS A 160 2.96 2.74 -8.82
N LYS A 161 2.05 2.14 -9.61
CA LYS A 161 2.28 1.72 -11.01
C LYS A 161 2.11 2.85 -12.03
N LYS A 162 1.30 3.88 -11.75
CA LYS A 162 1.06 5.03 -12.63
C LYS A 162 2.04 6.19 -12.40
N MET A 163 2.92 6.08 -11.43
CA MET A 163 4.06 6.99 -11.29
C MET A 163 5.10 6.67 -12.37
N GLU A 164 4.98 7.31 -13.53
CA GLU A 164 6.19 7.86 -14.14
C GLU A 164 6.85 8.72 -13.05
N PRO A 165 8.18 8.61 -12.82
CA PRO A 165 8.82 9.44 -11.81
C PRO A 165 8.53 10.90 -12.14
N ILE A 166 7.90 11.62 -11.21
CA ILE A 166 7.73 13.07 -11.35
C ILE A 166 9.14 13.64 -11.34
N THR A 167 9.60 14.07 -12.51
CA THR A 167 10.93 14.63 -12.70
C THR A 167 10.85 16.13 -12.76
N THR A 168 11.96 16.78 -12.42
CA THR A 168 12.12 18.22 -12.52
C THR A 168 13.36 18.56 -13.33
N ASN A 169 13.30 19.69 -14.03
CA ASN A 169 14.48 20.32 -14.63
C ASN A 169 15.01 21.46 -13.74
N TRP A 170 14.71 21.40 -12.44
CA TRP A 170 15.07 22.45 -11.50
C TRP A 170 16.57 22.51 -11.26
N THR A 171 17.07 23.71 -10.97
CA THR A 171 18.36 23.98 -10.36
C THR A 171 18.31 23.78 -8.84
N ARG A 172 19.49 23.82 -8.20
CA ARG A 172 19.58 23.78 -6.73
C ARG A 172 18.94 25.01 -6.04
N GLU A 173 18.90 26.17 -6.71
CA GLU A 173 18.25 27.36 -6.16
C GLU A 173 16.72 27.29 -6.29
N GLU A 174 16.23 26.78 -7.41
CA GLU A 174 14.80 26.54 -7.65
C GLU A 174 14.23 25.52 -6.65
N LEU A 175 14.95 24.44 -6.35
CA LEU A 175 14.56 23.50 -5.29
C LEU A 175 14.44 24.19 -3.92
N LYS A 176 15.36 25.11 -3.59
CA LYS A 176 15.30 25.84 -2.31
C LYS A 176 14.09 26.76 -2.27
N ALA A 177 13.80 27.48 -3.36
CA ALA A 177 12.60 28.30 -3.48
C ALA A 177 11.34 27.46 -3.26
N TYR A 178 11.28 26.30 -3.92
CA TYR A 178 10.13 25.41 -3.88
C TYR A 178 9.86 24.87 -2.48
N ILE A 179 10.90 24.41 -1.77
CA ILE A 179 10.76 23.92 -0.39
C ILE A 179 10.32 25.04 0.55
N LEU A 180 10.85 26.26 0.39
CA LEU A 180 10.43 27.38 1.23
C LEU A 180 8.98 27.80 0.94
N LEU A 181 8.54 27.77 -0.32
CA LEU A 181 7.12 27.99 -0.67
C LEU A 181 6.21 26.92 -0.07
N TYR A 182 6.59 25.65 -0.18
CA TYR A 182 5.85 24.54 0.43
C TYR A 182 5.72 24.72 1.95
N CYS A 183 6.79 25.18 2.61
CA CYS A 183 6.78 25.51 4.03
C CYS A 183 5.89 26.74 4.35
N ALA A 184 5.99 27.84 3.61
CA ALA A 184 5.18 29.04 3.83
C ALA A 184 3.67 28.84 3.55
N HIS A 185 3.30 27.73 2.90
CA HIS A 185 1.91 27.35 2.67
C HIS A 185 1.39 26.34 3.72
N ALA A 186 2.18 26.02 4.74
CA ALA A 186 1.89 24.99 5.74
C ALA A 186 0.55 25.15 6.46
N ASP A 187 0.13 26.39 6.70
CA ASP A 187 -1.08 26.75 7.44
C ASP A 187 -2.11 27.46 6.56
N PHE A 188 -1.89 27.49 5.24
CA PHE A 188 -2.69 28.22 4.24
C PHE A 188 -2.73 29.75 4.44
N ILE A 189 -1.89 30.32 5.30
CA ILE A 189 -1.82 31.76 5.58
C ILE A 189 -0.43 32.26 5.19
N LYS A 190 -0.31 32.82 3.99
CA LYS A 190 0.94 33.40 3.52
C LYS A 190 1.06 34.86 3.94
N THR A 191 2.11 35.20 4.68
CA THR A 191 2.41 36.59 5.05
C THR A 191 3.33 37.27 4.03
N GLN A 192 3.29 38.61 3.98
CA GLN A 192 4.22 39.37 3.13
C GLN A 192 5.68 39.18 3.58
N GLU A 193 5.91 38.99 4.88
CA GLU A 193 7.25 38.79 5.44
C GLU A 193 7.89 37.48 4.98
N GLU A 194 7.11 36.39 4.89
CA GLU A 194 7.56 35.12 4.31
C GLU A 194 7.86 35.24 2.82
N VAL A 195 7.01 35.96 2.06
CA VAL A 195 7.26 36.24 0.64
C VAL A 195 8.60 36.95 0.48
N ASP A 196 8.81 38.01 1.24
CA ASP A 196 10.01 38.85 1.17
C ASP A 196 11.25 38.06 1.59
N TYR A 197 11.13 37.22 2.62
CA TYR A 197 12.20 36.32 3.02
C TYR A 197 12.57 35.33 1.92
N ILE A 198 11.59 34.68 1.27
CA ILE A 198 11.88 33.75 0.17
C ILE A 198 12.59 34.48 -0.98
N LYS A 199 12.07 35.64 -1.39
CA LYS A 199 12.67 36.50 -2.43
C LYS A 199 14.08 36.98 -2.06
N SER A 200 14.41 37.09 -0.76
CA SER A 200 15.78 37.41 -0.32
C SER A 200 16.78 36.24 -0.50
N LYS A 201 16.29 35.00 -0.67
CA LYS A 201 17.14 33.80 -0.75
C LYS A 201 17.38 33.30 -2.17
N VAL A 202 16.58 33.73 -3.13
CA VAL A 202 16.61 33.27 -4.53
C VAL A 202 16.43 34.46 -5.48
N SER A 203 16.72 34.29 -6.77
CA SER A 203 16.47 35.35 -7.74
C SER A 203 14.96 35.57 -7.95
N GLU A 204 14.55 36.78 -8.30
CA GLU A 204 13.14 37.09 -8.61
C GLU A 204 12.61 36.20 -9.75
N ALA A 205 13.46 35.89 -10.73
CA ALA A 205 13.12 35.00 -11.85
C ALA A 205 12.86 33.56 -11.40
N ASP A 206 13.71 33.02 -10.53
CA ASP A 206 13.52 31.67 -9.98
C ASP A 206 12.28 31.61 -9.09
N TYR A 207 12.03 32.65 -8.28
CA TYR A 207 10.85 32.75 -7.44
C TYR A 207 9.55 32.72 -8.25
N GLU A 208 9.43 33.59 -9.27
CA GLU A 208 8.21 33.67 -10.07
C GLU A 208 7.96 32.41 -10.89
N LYS A 209 9.03 31.77 -11.41
CA LYS A 209 8.90 30.49 -12.12
C LYS A 209 8.38 29.40 -11.19
N ILE A 210 9.00 29.24 -10.03
CA ILE A 210 8.68 28.19 -9.08
C ILE A 210 7.34 28.43 -8.40
N ARG A 211 6.96 29.68 -8.13
CA ARG A 211 5.63 30.00 -7.59
C ARG A 211 4.51 29.56 -8.53
N LYS A 212 4.63 29.85 -9.83
CA LYS A 212 3.62 29.44 -10.83
C LYS A 212 3.44 27.93 -10.88
N GLU A 213 4.56 27.19 -10.86
CA GLU A 213 4.52 25.72 -10.84
C GLU A 213 3.90 25.20 -9.53
N PHE A 214 4.30 25.77 -8.40
CA PHE A 214 3.80 25.39 -7.07
C PHE A 214 2.29 25.60 -6.91
N GLU A 215 1.72 26.68 -7.46
CA GLU A 215 0.28 26.98 -7.38
C GLU A 215 -0.59 25.92 -8.10
N GLU A 216 -0.02 25.15 -9.02
CA GLU A 216 -0.71 24.08 -9.75
C GLU A 216 -0.52 22.69 -9.11
N ASP A 217 0.46 22.54 -8.22
CA ASP A 217 0.86 21.25 -7.65
C ASP A 217 0.01 20.84 -6.43
N THR A 218 -0.32 19.55 -6.35
CA THR A 218 -0.84 18.94 -5.13
C THR A 218 0.29 18.65 -4.12
N ASP A 219 -0.03 18.51 -2.83
CA ASP A 219 0.96 18.13 -1.79
C ASP A 219 1.79 16.89 -2.17
N TYR A 220 1.16 15.94 -2.84
CA TYR A 220 1.82 14.74 -3.33
C TYR A 220 2.86 15.05 -4.41
N GLU A 221 2.52 15.87 -5.40
CA GLU A 221 3.44 16.30 -6.46
C GLU A 221 4.59 17.14 -5.88
N CYS A 222 4.30 18.03 -4.92
CA CYS A 222 5.30 18.79 -4.19
C CYS A 222 6.36 17.90 -3.56
N ILE A 223 5.93 16.90 -2.77
CA ILE A 223 6.85 15.97 -2.09
C ILE A 223 7.68 15.19 -3.10
N GLN A 224 7.06 14.65 -4.16
CA GLN A 224 7.78 13.86 -5.16
C GLN A 224 8.84 14.68 -5.93
N LYS A 225 8.52 15.92 -6.32
CA LYS A 225 9.47 16.80 -6.99
C LYS A 225 10.66 17.18 -6.09
N ILE A 226 10.40 17.42 -4.80
CA ILE A 226 11.43 17.68 -3.79
C ILE A 226 12.37 16.47 -3.67
N GLU A 227 11.82 15.27 -3.49
CA GLU A 227 12.58 14.02 -3.38
C GLU A 227 13.45 13.76 -4.60
N TYR A 228 12.85 13.83 -5.80
CA TYR A 228 13.55 13.62 -7.06
C TYR A 228 14.73 14.58 -7.21
N THR A 229 14.52 15.87 -6.95
CA THR A 229 15.56 16.88 -7.18
C THR A 229 16.71 16.76 -6.19
N ILE A 230 16.42 16.41 -4.93
CA ILE A 230 17.44 16.16 -3.90
C ILE A 230 18.32 14.97 -4.28
N GLU A 231 17.70 13.90 -4.80
CA GLU A 231 18.39 12.70 -5.25
C GLU A 231 19.22 12.97 -6.52
N LYS A 232 18.64 13.64 -7.53
CA LYS A 232 19.31 14.06 -8.77
C LYS A 232 20.62 14.82 -8.50
N TYR A 233 20.62 15.66 -7.48
CA TYR A 233 21.78 16.47 -7.10
C TYR A 233 22.64 15.86 -5.99
N ASN A 234 22.28 14.69 -5.45
CA ASN A 234 23.00 13.99 -4.39
C ASN A 234 23.36 14.93 -3.21
N TYR A 235 22.36 15.58 -2.63
CA TYR A 235 22.57 16.53 -1.54
C TYR A 235 23.27 15.88 -0.35
N SER A 236 24.36 16.49 0.11
CA SER A 236 25.04 16.06 1.32
C SER A 236 24.21 16.41 2.57
N LYS A 237 24.47 15.67 3.66
CA LYS A 237 23.90 15.97 4.99
C LYS A 237 24.09 17.44 5.41
N LYS A 238 25.25 18.04 5.09
CA LYS A 238 25.53 19.46 5.38
C LYS A 238 24.67 20.43 4.56
N GLU A 239 24.30 20.07 3.34
CA GLU A 239 23.40 20.88 2.52
C GLU A 239 21.96 20.77 3.01
N ILE A 240 21.53 19.56 3.37
CA ILE A 240 20.21 19.32 3.99
C ILE A 240 20.10 20.06 5.33
N ASP A 241 21.13 20.04 6.17
CA ASP A 241 21.14 20.79 7.44
C ASP A 241 21.03 22.31 7.22
N ARG A 242 21.70 22.85 6.18
CA ARG A 242 21.58 24.26 5.81
C ARG A 242 20.18 24.61 5.31
N LEU A 243 19.53 23.72 4.58
CA LEU A 243 18.12 23.87 4.16
C LEU A 243 17.20 23.94 5.38
N PHE A 244 17.32 23.01 6.33
CA PHE A 244 16.50 23.03 7.55
C PHE A 244 16.73 24.25 8.43
N LYS A 245 17.94 24.82 8.42
CA LYS A 245 18.18 26.10 9.09
C LYS A 245 17.33 27.22 8.48
N ARG A 246 17.27 27.30 7.15
CA ARG A 246 16.48 28.31 6.44
C ARG A 246 14.97 28.14 6.62
N ILE A 247 14.49 26.89 6.68
CA ILE A 247 13.09 26.58 6.98
C ILE A 247 12.72 27.08 8.37
N LYS A 248 13.58 26.85 9.38
CA LYS A 248 13.35 27.39 10.73
C LYS A 248 13.38 28.90 10.78
N GLU A 249 14.28 29.53 10.03
CA GLU A 249 14.33 31.00 9.93
C GLU A 249 13.03 31.56 9.34
N LEU A 250 12.42 30.87 8.36
CA LEU A 250 11.11 31.22 7.78
C LEU A 250 9.99 31.12 8.83
N PHE A 251 9.85 29.97 9.51
CA PHE A 251 8.83 29.71 10.53
C PHE A 251 8.94 30.53 11.82
N LEU A 252 9.94 31.41 11.91
CA LEU A 252 10.13 32.29 13.06
C LEU A 252 9.91 33.76 12.71
N LEU A 253 9.50 34.06 11.47
CA LEU A 253 9.24 35.43 11.00
C LEU A 253 7.97 35.99 11.64
N ASP A 254 6.90 35.21 11.64
CA ASP A 254 5.59 35.59 12.23
C ASP A 254 5.56 35.51 13.77
N GLY A 255 6.64 35.00 14.37
CA GLY A 255 6.84 34.91 15.82
C GLY A 255 6.27 33.65 16.47
N GLU A 256 5.59 32.75 15.73
CA GLU A 256 4.98 31.55 16.30
C GLU A 256 5.24 30.27 15.48
N TYR A 257 6.04 29.35 16.03
CA TYR A 257 6.26 28.03 15.41
C TYR A 257 5.08 27.07 15.69
N ASN A 258 4.06 27.13 14.83
CA ASN A 258 2.75 26.52 15.06
C ASN A 258 2.73 24.99 14.79
N ALA A 259 1.63 24.33 15.14
CA ALA A 259 1.52 22.87 15.05
C ALA A 259 1.58 22.33 13.60
N ALA A 260 1.13 23.11 12.61
CA ALA A 260 1.18 22.74 11.21
C ALA A 260 2.61 22.79 10.68
N GLU A 261 3.33 23.87 10.96
CA GLU A 261 4.74 24.03 10.62
C GLU A 261 5.62 22.96 11.28
N GLN A 262 5.36 22.64 12.56
CA GLN A 262 6.04 21.55 13.26
C GLN A 262 5.83 20.19 12.56
N SER A 263 4.61 19.94 12.09
CA SER A 263 4.27 18.69 11.41
C SER A 263 4.98 18.58 10.06
N ILE A 264 4.98 19.66 9.26
CA ILE A 264 5.69 19.72 7.99
C ILE A 264 7.21 19.63 8.20
N PHE A 265 7.75 20.32 9.19
CA PHE A 265 9.17 20.23 9.52
C PHE A 265 9.60 18.80 9.85
N MET A 266 8.82 18.10 10.68
CA MET A 266 9.10 16.71 11.05
C MET A 266 8.93 15.75 9.86
N GLY A 267 7.91 15.98 9.02
CA GLY A 267 7.69 15.21 7.79
C GLY A 267 8.86 15.34 6.81
N LEU A 268 9.27 16.57 6.49
CA LEU A 268 10.44 16.84 5.65
C LEU A 268 11.72 16.29 6.28
N LYS A 269 11.88 16.38 7.60
CA LYS A 269 13.06 15.84 8.28
C LYS A 269 13.18 14.33 8.11
N HIS A 270 12.09 13.59 8.26
CA HIS A 270 12.06 12.15 8.01
C HIS A 270 12.37 11.84 6.53
N LEU A 271 11.75 12.59 5.62
CA LEU A 271 11.92 12.44 4.17
C LEU A 271 13.38 12.62 3.72
N LEU A 272 14.06 13.63 4.29
CA LEU A 272 15.34 14.12 3.77
C LEU A 272 16.56 13.72 4.60
N LYS A 273 16.42 13.40 5.90
CA LYS A 273 17.56 13.04 6.77
C LYS A 273 17.77 11.56 6.99
N ASP A 274 16.78 10.72 6.72
CA ASP A 274 16.87 9.27 6.89
C ASP A 274 17.34 8.54 5.61
N ARG A 275 17.94 9.31 4.67
CA ARG A 275 18.61 8.82 3.45
C ARG A 275 20.13 8.72 3.66
#